data_AF-A0AAE3ZU44-F1
#
_entry.id   AF-A0AAE3ZU44-F1
#
_cell.length_a   1.000
_cell.length_b   1.000
_cell.length_c   1.000
_cell.angle_alpha   90.00
_cell.angle_beta   90.00
_cell.angle_gamma   90.00
#
_symmetry.space_group_name_H-M   'P 1'
#
loop_
_entity.id
_entity.type
_entity.pdbx_description
1 polymer ?
#
loop_
_entity_poly.entity_id
_entity_poly.type
_entity_poly.pdbx_seq_one_letter_code
_entity_poly.pdbx_strand_id
1 'polypeptide(L)'
;MVSPPARRPAPAEPVVGETLHLREQDYRFGVGVLTATVSFVVGLVPFDNEPWWHIRAWCRRAPSDPGAQRELYVRARSVPQARYPVAFR
;
A
#
# COMPACT_ATOMS: atom_id res chain seq x y z
N MET A 1 -4.49 -19.06 -33.22
CA MET A 1 -3.59 -18.01 -32.72
C MET A 1 -4.03 -17.68 -31.31
N VAL A 2 -3.32 -18.16 -30.28
CA VAL A 2 -3.65 -17.87 -28.88
C VAL A 2 -2.88 -16.62 -28.51
N SER A 3 -3.57 -15.52 -28.23
CA SER A 3 -2.93 -14.30 -27.74
C SER A 3 -2.13 -14.63 -26.46
N PRO A 4 -0.87 -14.22 -26.34
CA PRO A 4 -0.14 -14.42 -25.10
C PRO A 4 -0.93 -13.75 -23.97
N PRO A 5 -1.05 -14.38 -22.78
CA PRO A 5 -1.74 -13.76 -21.66
C PRO A 5 -1.09 -12.41 -21.40
N ALA A 6 -1.90 -11.35 -21.43
CA ALA A 6 -1.45 -10.00 -21.16
C ALA A 6 -0.64 -10.03 -19.85
N ARG A 7 0.65 -9.69 -19.95
CA ARG A 7 1.56 -9.67 -18.81
C ARG A 7 0.94 -8.74 -17.78
N ARG A 8 0.43 -9.27 -16.66
CA ARG A 8 -0.14 -8.43 -15.60
C ARG A 8 0.91 -7.38 -15.24
N PRO A 9 0.58 -6.08 -15.28
CA PRO A 9 1.53 -5.05 -14.91
C PRO A 9 2.01 -5.33 -13.49
N ALA A 10 3.31 -5.11 -13.26
CA ALA A 10 3.90 -5.25 -11.93
C ALA A 10 3.15 -4.33 -10.95
N PRO A 11 2.96 -4.75 -9.69
CA PRO A 11 2.33 -3.91 -8.69
C PRO A 11 3.10 -2.58 -8.55
N ALA A 12 2.36 -1.48 -8.40
CA ALA A 12 2.97 -0.19 -8.14
C ALA A 12 3.59 -0.19 -6.74
N GLU A 13 4.79 0.39 -6.64
CA GLU A 13 5.46 0.59 -5.37
C GLU A 13 4.90 1.83 -4.66
N PRO A 14 4.56 1.74 -3.36
CA PRO A 14 4.09 2.89 -2.59
C PRO A 14 5.20 3.92 -2.42
N VAL A 15 4.83 5.20 -2.39
CA VAL A 15 5.80 6.30 -2.27
C VAL A 15 5.91 6.75 -0.81
N VAL A 16 7.13 7.00 -0.32
CA VAL A 16 7.32 7.59 1.02
C VAL A 16 6.66 8.97 1.07
N GLY A 17 5.89 9.23 2.12
CA GLY A 17 5.04 10.42 2.28
C GLY A 17 3.63 10.27 1.70
N GLU A 18 3.38 9.26 0.87
CA GLU A 18 2.04 8.97 0.35
C GLU A 18 1.11 8.56 1.50
N THR A 19 -0.14 9.02 1.43
CA THR A 19 -1.19 8.60 2.36
C THR A 19 -2.11 7.59 1.69
N LEU A 20 -2.13 6.39 2.25
CA LEU A 20 -3.00 5.29 1.83
C LEU A 20 -4.26 5.29 2.69
N HIS A 21 -5.42 5.23 2.04
CA HIS A 21 -6.71 5.03 2.69
C HIS A 21 -7.14 3.57 2.54
N LEU A 22 -6.89 2.79 3.58
CA LEU A 22 -6.99 1.34 3.57
C LEU A 22 -8.29 0.90 4.24
N ARG A 23 -9.02 -0.02 3.60
CA ARG A 23 -10.11 -0.79 4.20
C ARG A 23 -9.54 -2.06 4.84
N GLU A 24 -10.34 -2.75 5.65
CA GLU A 24 -9.93 -3.98 6.35
C GLU A 24 -9.31 -5.04 5.42
N GLN A 25 -9.85 -5.19 4.22
CA GLN A 25 -9.35 -6.16 3.23
C GLN A 25 -8.00 -5.79 2.59
N ASP A 26 -7.58 -4.52 2.71
CA ASP A 26 -6.42 -3.97 2.02
C ASP A 26 -5.12 -4.19 2.78
N TYR A 27 -5.19 -4.55 4.07
CA TYR A 27 -4.01 -4.79 4.89
C TYR A 27 -4.19 -5.99 5.82
N ARG A 28 -3.07 -6.56 6.24
CA ARG A 28 -3.06 -7.81 6.99
C ARG A 28 -3.58 -7.55 8.39
N PHE A 29 -4.45 -8.46 8.87
CA PHE A 29 -5.18 -8.30 10.13
C PHE A 29 -5.96 -6.98 10.18
N GLY A 30 -6.63 -6.66 9.06
CA GLY A 30 -7.53 -5.53 8.95
C GLY A 30 -8.51 -5.44 10.11
N VAL A 31 -8.53 -4.29 10.78
CA VAL A 31 -9.52 -3.98 11.81
C VAL A 31 -9.92 -2.53 11.54
N GLY A 32 -11.12 -2.29 11.04
CA GLY A 32 -11.58 -0.97 10.64
C GLY A 32 -10.84 -0.34 9.45
N VAL A 33 -11.26 0.89 9.14
CA VAL A 33 -10.58 1.76 8.17
C VAL A 33 -9.29 2.30 8.79
N LEU A 34 -8.25 2.42 7.97
CA LEU A 34 -6.96 2.92 8.37
C LEU A 34 -6.42 3.94 7.38
N THR A 35 -6.01 5.10 7.88
CA THR A 35 -5.20 6.06 7.12
C THR A 35 -3.74 5.83 7.49
N ALA A 36 -2.92 5.48 6.50
CA ALA A 36 -1.51 5.14 6.68
C ALA A 36 -0.63 6.05 5.81
N THR A 37 0.15 6.91 6.45
CA THR A 37 1.17 7.72 5.76
C THR A 37 2.48 6.94 5.72
N VAL A 38 2.92 6.56 4.53
CA VAL A 38 4.10 5.72 4.32
C VAL A 38 5.35 6.46 4.78
N SER A 39 6.08 5.88 5.72
CA SER A 39 7.36 6.42 6.22
C SER A 39 8.56 5.69 5.63
N PHE A 40 8.40 4.41 5.28
CA PHE A 40 9.45 3.58 4.71
C PHE A 40 8.84 2.37 4.00
N VAL A 41 9.42 1.98 2.86
CA VAL A 41 9.07 0.75 2.13
C VAL A 41 10.13 -0.29 2.44
N VAL A 42 9.74 -1.40 3.06
CA VAL A 42 10.66 -2.50 3.37
C VAL A 42 10.85 -3.38 2.14
N GLY A 43 9.75 -3.71 1.45
CA GLY A 43 9.80 -4.44 0.19
C GLY A 43 8.51 -5.16 -0.16
N LEU A 44 8.52 -5.82 -1.32
CA LEU A 44 7.42 -6.66 -1.78
C LEU A 44 7.61 -8.10 -1.28
N VAL A 45 6.59 -8.65 -0.63
CA VAL A 45 6.59 -10.01 -0.09
C VAL A 45 5.40 -10.80 -0.65
N PRO A 46 5.58 -12.08 -0.99
CA PRO A 46 4.46 -12.96 -1.32
C PRO A 46 3.74 -13.40 -0.04
N PHE A 47 2.42 -13.26 0.00
CA PHE A 47 1.59 -13.78 1.10
C PHE A 47 0.24 -14.24 0.55
N ASP A 48 -0.17 -15.46 0.90
CA ASP A 48 -1.42 -16.09 0.43
C ASP A 48 -1.55 -16.11 -1.11
N ASN A 49 -0.46 -16.48 -1.79
CA ASN A 49 -0.34 -16.49 -3.26
C ASN A 49 -0.59 -15.13 -3.95
N GLU A 50 -0.54 -14.04 -3.19
CA GLU A 50 -0.68 -12.67 -3.69
C GLU A 50 0.53 -11.79 -3.32
N PRO A 51 0.81 -10.72 -4.08
CA PRO A 51 1.85 -9.76 -3.73
C PRO A 51 1.37 -8.75 -2.67
N TRP A 52 2.19 -8.50 -1.66
CA TRP A 52 1.96 -7.56 -0.57
C TRP A 52 3.17 -6.65 -0.35
N TRP A 53 2.93 -5.39 -0.03
CA TRP A 53 3.95 -4.45 0.40
C TRP A 53 4.12 -4.50 1.91
N HIS A 54 5.33 -4.78 2.37
CA HIS A 54 5.74 -4.56 3.75
C HIS A 54 6.25 -3.13 3.87
N ILE A 55 5.59 -2.32 4.69
CA ILE A 55 5.88 -0.90 4.88
C ILE A 55 5.92 -0.55 6.36
N ARG A 56 6.61 0.55 6.69
CA ARG A 56 6.41 1.29 7.95
C ARG A 56 5.59 2.52 7.65
N ALA A 57 4.53 2.76 8.40
CA ALA A 57 3.65 3.91 8.19
C ALA A 57 3.19 4.53 9.52
N TRP A 58 2.91 5.84 9.49
CA TRP A 58 2.16 6.49 10.56
C TRP A 58 0.67 6.22 10.35
N CYS A 59 0.06 5.55 11.33
CA CYS A 59 -1.27 4.96 11.22
C CYS A 59 -2.27 5.72 12.07
N ARG A 60 -3.42 6.12 11.51
CA ARG A 60 -4.56 6.73 12.22
C ARG A 60 -5.87 6.05 11.83
N ARG A 61 -6.72 5.75 12.82
CA ARG A 61 -8.04 5.11 12.60
C ARG A 61 -9.19 6.12 12.57
N ALA A 62 -9.01 7.26 13.23
CA ALA A 62 -9.96 8.35 13.28
C ALA A 62 -9.23 9.70 13.19
N PRO A 63 -9.91 10.80 12.82
CA PRO A 63 -9.30 12.13 12.80
C PRO A 63 -8.74 12.58 14.15
N SER A 64 -9.34 12.13 15.26
CA SER A 64 -8.91 12.40 16.63
C SER A 64 -7.83 11.46 17.14
N ASP A 65 -7.48 10.42 16.37
CA ASP A 65 -6.43 9.46 16.74
C ASP A 65 -5.05 10.14 16.58
N PRO A 66 -4.24 10.25 17.65
CA PRO A 66 -2.88 10.79 17.52
C PRO A 66 -2.05 9.98 16.53
N GLY A 67 -2.40 8.70 16.37
CA GLY A 67 -1.73 7.75 15.51
C GLY A 67 -0.45 7.22 16.12
N ALA A 68 0.13 6.24 15.44
CA ALA A 68 1.39 5.62 15.82
C ALA A 68 2.12 5.08 14.60
N GLN A 69 3.45 5.01 14.68
CA GLN A 69 4.23 4.31 13.68
C GLN A 69 4.05 2.80 13.84
N ARG A 70 3.72 2.12 12.74
CA ARG A 70 3.52 0.66 12.70
C ARG A 70 4.11 0.06 11.44
N GLU A 71 4.48 -1.21 11.54
CA GLU A 71 4.69 -2.04 10.36
C GLU A 71 3.36 -2.58 9.86
N LEU A 72 3.15 -2.50 8.55
CA LEU A 72 1.96 -2.97 7.87
C LEU A 72 2.34 -3.83 6.67
N TYR A 73 1.48 -4.81 6.41
CA TYR A 73 1.48 -5.55 5.15
C TYR A 73 0.23 -5.11 4.40
N VAL A 74 0.41 -4.47 3.25
CA VAL A 74 -0.67 -3.90 2.42
C VAL A 74 -0.75 -4.69 1.12
N ARG A 75 -1.94 -5.06 0.67
CA ARG A 75 -2.10 -5.72 -0.63
C ARG A 75 -1.59 -4.81 -1.73
N ALA A 76 -0.82 -5.36 -2.66
CA ALA A 76 -0.19 -4.53 -3.69
C ALA A 76 -1.20 -3.88 -4.66
N ARG A 77 -2.41 -4.46 -4.79
CA ARG A 77 -3.53 -3.86 -5.54
C ARG A 77 -4.19 -2.66 -4.86
N SER A 78 -3.95 -2.49 -3.56
CA SER A 78 -4.56 -1.42 -2.75
C SER A 78 -3.67 -0.18 -2.68
N VAL A 79 -2.42 -0.31 -3.14
CA VAL A 79 -1.54 0.85 -3.39
C VAL A 79 -2.01 1.50 -4.69
N PRO A 80 -2.37 2.79 -4.68
CA PRO A 80 -2.67 3.52 -5.89
C PRO A 80 -1.50 3.35 -6.88
N GLN A 81 -1.81 3.08 -8.15
CA GLN A 81 -0.81 3.26 -9.18
C GLN A 81 -0.54 4.76 -9.26
N ALA A 82 0.43 5.24 -8.48
CA ALA A 82 0.82 6.63 -8.50
C ALA A 82 1.18 6.99 -9.94
N ARG A 83 0.30 7.79 -10.55
CA ARG A 83 0.63 8.60 -11.72
C ARG A 83 1.86 9.42 -11.30
N TYR A 84 2.91 9.34 -12.10
CA TYR A 84 4.17 10.09 -12.04
C TYR A 84 4.14 11.31 -11.09
N PRO A 85 5.18 11.52 -10.26
CA PRO A 85 5.28 12.75 -9.49
C PRO A 85 5.28 13.91 -10.46
N VAL A 86 4.34 14.84 -10.29
CA VAL A 86 4.44 16.16 -10.90
C VAL A 86 5.71 16.76 -10.32
N ALA A 87 6.77 16.78 -11.12
CA ALA A 87 8.02 17.43 -10.77
C ALA A 87 7.70 18.90 -10.47
N PHE A 88 7.74 19.28 -9.19
CA PHE A 88 7.83 20.70 -8.85
C PHE A 88 9.20 21.19 -9.31
N ARG A 89 9.18 22.10 -10.27
CA ARG A 89 10.31 22.86 -10.78
C ARG A 89 10.29 24.24 -10.15
#